data_AF-A0AAE0N4X4-F1
#
_entry.id   AF-A0AAE0N4X4-F1
#
_cell.length_a   1.000
_cell.length_b   1.000
_cell.length_c   1.000
_cell.angle_alpha   90.00
_cell.angle_beta   90.00
_cell.angle_gamma   90.00
#
_symmetry.space_group_name_H-M   'P 1'
#
loop_
_entity.id
_entity.type
_entity.pdbx_description
1 polymer ?
#
loop_
_entity_poly.entity_id
_entity_poly.type
_entity_poly.pdbx_seq_one_letter_code
_entity_poly.pdbx_strand_id
1 'polypeptide(L)'
;KRDSMVGTAGGLFAFVLLSALKPALPGFSRDNWTSNIRKHAAVHPDHESMPRWRDREKADLDYQDSDGTFTDLLIYKGYLASETWQGRTPKYYFEVKSTPLLYNAPFFMSSAQYDKVRQAHDG
;
A
#
# COMPACT_ATOMS: atom_id res chain seq x y z
N LYS A 1 -8.85 10.19 16.92
CA LYS A 1 -7.74 9.62 17.74
C LYS A 1 -7.79 8.09 17.80
N ARG A 2 -8.98 7.45 17.94
CA ARG A 2 -9.13 5.98 17.82
C ARG A 2 -8.94 5.48 16.39
N ASP A 3 -9.59 6.16 15.43
CA ASP A 3 -9.53 5.77 14.01
C ASP A 3 -8.13 5.88 13.41
N SER A 4 -7.33 6.85 13.86
CA SER A 4 -5.94 7.01 13.41
C SER A 4 -5.04 5.86 13.84
N MET A 5 -5.22 5.31 15.05
CA MET A 5 -4.42 4.17 15.52
C MET A 5 -4.86 2.87 14.85
N VAL A 6 -6.17 2.69 14.61
CA VAL A 6 -6.67 1.54 13.84
C VAL A 6 -6.13 1.57 12.41
N GLY A 7 -6.21 2.72 11.75
CA GLY A 7 -5.62 2.90 10.41
C GLY A 7 -4.11 2.68 10.41
N THR A 8 -3.40 3.16 11.44
CA THR A 8 -1.95 2.93 11.58
C THR A 8 -1.62 1.46 11.73
N ALA A 9 -2.40 0.70 12.51
CA ALA A 9 -2.19 -0.73 12.70
C ALA A 9 -2.32 -1.51 11.39
N GLY A 10 -3.35 -1.23 10.59
CA GLY A 10 -3.46 -1.89 9.29
C GLY A 10 -2.46 -1.40 8.25
N GLY A 11 -2.11 -0.12 8.26
CA GLY A 11 -1.01 0.40 7.44
C GLY A 11 0.31 -0.30 7.78
N LEU A 12 0.60 -0.51 9.07
CA LEU A 12 1.80 -1.22 9.53
C LEU A 12 1.75 -2.69 9.09
N PHE A 13 0.60 -3.34 9.24
CA PHE A 13 0.42 -4.72 8.78
C PHE A 13 0.70 -4.86 7.27
N ALA A 14 0.12 -3.99 6.44
CA ALA A 14 0.36 -4.01 4.99
C ALA A 14 1.83 -3.73 4.64
N PHE A 15 2.45 -2.75 5.30
CA PHE A 15 3.87 -2.43 5.13
C PHE A 15 4.77 -3.63 5.47
N VAL A 16 4.54 -4.27 6.62
CA VAL A 16 5.32 -5.43 7.05
C VAL A 16 5.10 -6.63 6.11
N LEU A 17 3.86 -6.85 5.67
CA LEU A 17 3.54 -7.92 4.72
C LEU A 17 4.30 -7.74 3.40
N LEU A 18 4.25 -6.55 2.82
CA LEU A 18 4.97 -6.22 1.58
C LEU A 18 6.48 -6.32 1.76
N SER A 19 7.01 -5.85 2.90
CA SER A 19 8.43 -5.95 3.24
C SER A 19 8.92 -7.40 3.40
N ALA A 20 8.02 -8.32 3.75
CA ALA A 20 8.33 -9.72 4.02
C ALA A 20 8.08 -10.66 2.83
N LEU A 21 7.62 -10.14 1.68
CA LEU A 21 7.36 -10.95 0.48
C LEU A 21 8.62 -11.69 0.02
N LYS A 22 8.38 -12.86 -0.61
CA LYS A 22 9.41 -13.66 -1.26
C LYS A 22 8.99 -13.96 -2.70
N PRO A 23 9.76 -13.51 -3.71
CA PRO A 23 11.00 -12.72 -3.60
C PRO A 23 10.76 -11.33 -2.96
N ALA A 24 11.83 -10.77 -2.37
CA ALA A 24 11.78 -9.43 -1.79
C ALA A 24 11.55 -8.39 -2.90
N LEU A 25 10.75 -7.36 -2.60
CA LEU A 25 10.44 -6.29 -3.56
C LEU A 25 11.62 -5.33 -3.71
N PRO A 26 12.25 -5.24 -4.90
CA PRO A 26 13.41 -4.38 -5.11
C PRO A 26 13.13 -2.90 -4.80
N GLY A 27 13.92 -2.31 -3.90
CA GLY A 27 13.77 -0.90 -3.52
C GLY A 27 12.60 -0.60 -2.58
N PHE A 28 11.83 -1.60 -2.14
CA PHE A 28 10.77 -1.38 -1.15
C PHE A 28 11.36 -1.10 0.24
N SER A 29 10.99 0.04 0.83
CA SER A 29 11.54 0.57 2.07
C SER A 29 10.52 1.45 2.78
N ARG A 30 10.93 2.05 3.91
CA ARG A 30 10.08 2.98 4.68
C ARG A 30 9.64 4.21 3.88
N ASP A 31 10.35 4.55 2.81
CA ASP A 31 10.00 5.70 1.95
C ASP A 31 8.74 5.44 1.13
N ASN A 32 8.40 4.16 0.91
CA ASN A 32 7.19 3.75 0.21
C ASN A 32 5.92 3.91 1.05
N TRP A 33 6.02 4.08 2.38
CA TRP A 33 4.86 4.40 3.21
C TRP A 33 4.62 5.91 3.20
N THR A 34 3.70 6.38 2.38
CA THR A 34 3.49 7.82 2.11
C THR A 34 2.32 8.45 2.86
N SER A 35 1.51 7.69 3.61
CA SER A 35 0.46 8.32 4.43
C SER A 35 0.95 8.95 5.72
N ASN A 36 0.31 10.06 6.10
CA ASN A 36 0.64 10.84 7.28
C ASN A 36 0.41 10.10 8.60
N ILE A 37 -0.38 9.02 8.57
CA ILE A 37 -0.63 8.16 9.72
C ILE A 37 0.63 7.38 10.14
N ARG A 38 1.61 7.18 9.24
CA ARG A 38 2.85 6.43 9.51
C ARG A 38 3.61 6.91 10.73
N LYS A 39 3.49 8.20 11.08
CA LYS A 39 4.10 8.80 12.28
C LYS A 39 3.67 8.10 13.58
N HIS A 40 2.51 7.46 13.59
CA HIS A 40 1.99 6.73 14.75
C HIS A 40 2.55 5.31 14.84
N ALA A 41 3.18 4.78 13.78
CA ALA A 41 3.85 3.49 13.81
C ALA A 41 5.05 3.47 14.77
N ALA A 42 5.57 4.65 15.14
CA ALA A 42 6.65 4.82 16.11
C ALA A 42 6.32 4.30 17.53
N VAL A 43 5.07 3.92 17.81
CA VAL A 43 4.72 3.19 19.04
C VAL A 43 5.25 1.75 19.03
N HIS A 44 5.52 1.18 17.85
CA HIS A 44 6.09 -0.16 17.73
C HIS A 44 7.63 -0.08 17.77
N PRO A 45 8.33 -0.86 18.62
CA PRO A 45 9.78 -0.79 18.80
C PRO A 45 10.58 -0.83 17.49
N ASP A 46 10.26 -1.77 16.60
CA ASP A 46 10.93 -1.91 15.30
C ASP A 46 10.75 -0.71 14.34
N HIS A 47 9.83 0.20 14.66
CA HIS A 47 9.47 1.37 13.86
C HIS A 47 9.55 2.69 14.64
N GLU A 48 10.17 2.74 15.82
CA GLU A 48 10.32 3.95 16.64
C GLU A 48 10.94 5.12 15.86
N SER A 49 11.85 4.82 14.94
CA SER A 49 12.51 5.80 14.07
C SER A 49 11.73 6.13 12.78
N MET A 50 10.44 5.77 12.69
CA MET A 50 9.62 6.06 11.52
C MET A 50 9.49 7.57 11.31
N PRO A 51 10.03 8.14 10.22
CA PRO A 51 9.96 9.58 10.00
C PRO A 51 8.52 10.01 9.73
N ARG A 52 8.21 11.29 9.94
CA ARG A 52 6.96 11.86 9.40
C ARG A 52 7.06 11.96 7.87
N TRP A 53 5.97 11.65 7.18
CA TRP A 53 5.83 12.04 5.78
C TRP A 53 5.70 13.56 5.68
N ARG A 54 6.37 14.17 4.70
CA ARG A 54 6.42 15.63 4.53
C ARG A 54 5.80 16.11 3.22
N ASP A 55 5.60 15.22 2.27
CA ASP A 55 5.04 15.56 0.97
C ASP A 55 3.53 15.36 0.93
N ARG A 56 2.92 15.70 -0.22
CA ARG A 56 1.50 15.46 -0.45
C ARG A 56 1.23 13.96 -0.53
N GLU A 57 0.35 13.48 0.34
CA GLU A 57 -0.11 12.10 0.35
C GLU A 57 -0.83 11.76 -0.96
N LYS A 58 -0.30 10.77 -1.68
CA LYS A 58 -0.89 10.25 -2.93
C LYS A 58 -1.57 8.90 -2.72
N ALA A 59 -1.07 8.08 -1.82
CA ALA A 59 -1.63 6.80 -1.42
C ALA A 59 -1.15 6.48 0.02
N ASP A 60 -1.66 5.41 0.61
CA ASP A 60 -1.09 4.90 1.86
C ASP A 60 0.33 4.39 1.64
N LEU A 61 0.53 3.55 0.62
CA LEU A 61 1.85 3.15 0.15
C LEU A 61 1.98 3.37 -1.37
N ASP A 62 3.16 3.75 -1.82
CA ASP A 62 3.49 3.82 -3.24
C ASP A 62 4.75 3.01 -3.56
N TYR A 63 4.73 2.24 -4.63
CA TYR A 63 5.85 1.36 -4.99
C TYR A 63 6.08 1.37 -6.49
N GLN A 64 7.29 1.73 -6.90
CA GLN A 64 7.72 1.60 -8.29
C GLN A 64 8.26 0.18 -8.49
N ASP A 65 7.53 -0.66 -9.21
CA ASP A 65 7.95 -2.05 -9.45
C ASP A 65 8.98 -2.12 -10.58
N SER A 66 10.17 -1.56 -10.31
CA SER A 66 11.24 -1.35 -11.29
C SER A 66 11.65 -2.62 -12.06
N ASP A 67 11.63 -3.77 -11.37
CA ASP A 67 12.03 -5.06 -11.94
C ASP A 67 10.85 -5.95 -12.31
N GLY A 68 9.60 -5.48 -12.15
CA GLY A 68 8.38 -6.27 -12.42
C GLY A 68 8.15 -7.42 -11.42
N THR A 69 8.92 -7.45 -10.33
CA THR A 69 8.90 -8.55 -9.35
C THR A 69 7.55 -8.69 -8.67
N PHE A 70 6.91 -7.57 -8.32
CA PHE A 70 5.59 -7.62 -7.71
C PHE A 70 4.52 -7.97 -8.75
N THR A 71 4.60 -7.44 -9.96
CA THR A 71 3.71 -7.79 -11.08
C THR A 71 3.77 -9.28 -11.40
N ASP A 72 4.97 -9.86 -11.53
CA ASP A 72 5.15 -11.29 -11.77
C ASP A 72 4.59 -12.14 -10.64
N LEU A 73 4.76 -11.70 -9.37
CA LEU A 73 4.15 -12.39 -8.23
C LEU A 73 2.62 -12.36 -8.31
N LEU A 74 2.02 -11.22 -8.67
CA LEU A 74 0.57 -11.10 -8.81
C LEU A 74 0.03 -11.93 -9.98
N ILE A 75 0.75 -12.00 -11.11
CA ILE A 75 0.42 -12.90 -12.22
C ILE A 75 0.49 -14.35 -11.76
N TYR A 76 1.59 -14.76 -11.12
CA TYR A 76 1.78 -16.12 -10.62
C TYR A 76 0.68 -16.55 -9.64
N LYS A 77 0.18 -15.63 -8.82
CA LYS A 77 -0.93 -15.87 -7.89
C LYS A 77 -2.32 -15.79 -8.55
N GLY A 78 -2.41 -15.46 -9.84
CA GLY A 78 -3.66 -15.36 -10.59
C GLY A 78 -4.45 -14.09 -10.34
N TYR A 79 -3.83 -13.04 -9.77
CA TYR A 79 -4.47 -11.75 -9.55
C TYR A 79 -4.41 -10.83 -10.78
N LEU A 80 -3.44 -11.05 -11.67
CA LEU A 80 -3.28 -10.32 -12.92
C LEU A 80 -3.19 -11.29 -14.10
N ALA A 81 -3.81 -10.94 -15.23
CA ALA A 81 -3.71 -11.69 -16.47
C ALA A 81 -2.32 -11.51 -17.11
N SER A 82 -1.64 -12.62 -17.40
CA SER A 82 -0.29 -12.59 -17.98
C SER A 82 -0.29 -11.91 -19.36
N GLU A 83 -1.34 -12.10 -20.16
CA GLU A 83 -1.45 -11.55 -21.52
C GLU A 83 -1.35 -10.02 -21.54
N THR A 84 -1.78 -9.37 -20.45
CA THR A 84 -1.75 -7.91 -20.32
C THR A 84 -0.52 -7.42 -19.56
N TRP A 85 -0.12 -8.12 -18.51
CA TRP A 85 0.80 -7.61 -17.50
C TRP A 85 2.21 -8.20 -17.54
N GLN A 86 2.44 -9.30 -18.27
CA GLN A 86 3.77 -9.94 -18.33
C GLN A 86 4.83 -8.95 -18.83
N GLY A 87 5.92 -8.81 -18.07
CA GLY A 87 7.04 -7.92 -18.39
C GLY A 87 6.75 -6.42 -18.18
N ARG A 88 5.59 -6.06 -17.62
CA ARG A 88 5.28 -4.68 -17.25
C ARG A 88 5.89 -4.34 -15.88
N THR A 89 6.23 -3.07 -15.70
CA THR A 89 6.85 -2.53 -14.48
C THR A 89 6.07 -1.32 -13.94
N PRO A 90 4.78 -1.50 -13.60
CA PRO A 90 3.90 -0.40 -13.22
C PRO A 90 4.28 0.21 -11.86
N LYS A 91 3.80 1.43 -11.62
CA LYS A 91 3.77 2.01 -10.30
C LYS A 91 2.49 1.58 -9.57
N TYR A 92 2.64 0.91 -8.44
CA TYR A 92 1.53 0.52 -7.57
C TYR A 92 1.22 1.61 -6.54
N TYR A 93 -0.07 1.88 -6.36
CA TYR A 93 -0.60 2.71 -5.29
C TYR A 93 -1.48 1.81 -4.42
N PHE A 94 -1.10 1.61 -3.16
CA PHE A 94 -1.85 0.80 -2.21
C PHE A 94 -2.62 1.69 -1.27
N GLU A 95 -3.91 1.41 -1.16
CA GLU A 95 -4.80 2.09 -0.24
C GLU A 95 -5.26 1.11 0.84
N VAL A 96 -5.03 1.46 2.10
CA VAL A 96 -5.24 0.56 3.23
C VAL A 96 -6.41 1.06 4.05
N LYS A 97 -7.42 0.21 4.22
CA LYS A 97 -8.54 0.48 5.11
C LYS A 97 -8.55 -0.55 6.23
N SER A 98 -8.83 -0.07 7.43
CA SER A 98 -8.85 -0.90 8.63
C SER A 98 -10.05 -0.50 9.46
N THR A 99 -10.79 -1.50 9.91
CA THR A 99 -12.01 -1.29 10.68
C THR A 99 -12.02 -2.23 11.88
N PRO A 100 -12.44 -1.76 13.06
CA PRO A 100 -12.72 -2.65 14.19
C PRO A 100 -14.11 -3.31 14.05
N LEU A 101 -14.87 -2.98 12.99
CA LEU A 101 -16.18 -3.56 12.70
C LEU A 101 -16.05 -4.98 12.15
N LEU A 102 -17.18 -5.67 12.06
CA LEU A 102 -17.27 -7.00 11.48
C LEU A 102 -16.79 -7.01 10.02
N TYR A 103 -16.29 -8.17 9.58
CA TYR A 103 -15.74 -8.41 8.25
C TYR A 103 -16.66 -7.98 7.08
N ASN A 104 -17.98 -7.94 7.29
CA ASN A 104 -18.98 -7.57 6.29
C ASN A 104 -19.29 -6.06 6.22
N ALA A 105 -18.57 -5.20 6.94
CA ALA A 105 -18.74 -3.76 6.85
C ALA A 105 -18.39 -3.26 5.43
N PRO A 106 -19.19 -2.36 4.83
CA PRO A 106 -18.92 -1.85 3.48
C PRO A 106 -17.56 -1.15 3.38
N PHE A 107 -16.89 -1.31 2.23
CA PHE A 107 -15.66 -0.58 1.92
C PHE A 107 -16.01 0.85 1.47
N PHE A 108 -15.71 1.83 2.32
CA PHE A 108 -15.90 3.24 1.99
C PHE A 108 -14.63 3.84 1.39
N MET A 109 -14.74 4.27 0.13
CA MET A 109 -13.69 4.96 -0.62
C MET A 109 -14.03 6.46 -0.67
N SER A 110 -13.05 7.33 -0.42
CA SER A 110 -13.27 8.77 -0.64
C SER A 110 -13.41 9.08 -2.13
N SER A 111 -14.09 10.16 -2.50
CA SER A 111 -14.21 10.59 -3.90
C SER A 111 -12.84 10.75 -4.57
N ALA A 112 -11.86 11.32 -3.86
CA ALA A 112 -10.50 11.48 -4.37
C ALA A 112 -9.76 10.15 -4.60
N GLN A 113 -10.08 9.10 -3.83
CA GLN A 113 -9.54 7.76 -4.06
C GLN A 113 -10.22 7.10 -5.26
N TYR A 114 -11.53 7.27 -5.38
CA TYR A 114 -12.31 6.76 -6.49
C TYR A 114 -11.92 7.39 -7.83
N ASP A 115 -11.68 8.70 -7.86
CA ASP A 115 -11.22 9.41 -9.06
C ASP A 115 -9.86 8.88 -9.54
N LYS A 116 -8.97 8.47 -8.62
CA LYS A 116 -7.69 7.85 -8.99
C LYS A 116 -7.88 6.49 -9.64
N VAL A 117 -8.73 5.65 -9.07
CA VAL A 117 -9.04 4.33 -9.66
C VAL A 117 -9.61 4.49 -11.06
N ARG A 118 -10.51 5.47 -11.25
CA ARG A 118 -11.07 5.80 -12.57
C ARG A 118 -10.00 6.25 -13.55
N GLN A 119 -9.12 7.19 -13.16
CA GLN A 119 -8.03 7.67 -14.03
C GLN A 119 -7.05 6.56 -14.42
N ALA A 120 -6.79 5.59 -13.54
CA ALA A 120 -5.92 4.45 -13.84
C ALA A 120 -6.59 3.41 -14.77
N HIS A 121 -7.92 3.39 -14.85
CA HIS A 121 -8.67 2.50 -15.73
C HIS A 121 -8.84 3.09 -17.13
N ASP A 122 -8.96 4.41 -17.24
CA ASP A 122 -9.28 5.11 -18.50
C ASP A 122 -8.04 5.53 -19.32
N GLY A 123 -6.81 5.22 -18.86
CA GLY A 123 -5.54 5.52 -19.52
C GLY A 123 -4.75 4.28 -19.87
#